data_AF-A0A8J7WUT6-F1
#
_entry.id   AF-A0A8J7WUT6-F1
#
_cell.length_a   1.000
_cell.length_b   1.000
_cell.length_c   1.000
_cell.angle_alpha   90.00
_cell.angle_beta   90.00
_cell.angle_gamma   90.00
#
_symmetry.space_group_name_H-M   'P 1'
#
loop_
_entity.id
_entity.type
_entity.pdbx_description
1 polymer ?
#
loop_
_entity_poly.entity_id
_entity_poly.type
_entity_poly.pdbx_seq_one_letter_code
_entity_poly.pdbx_strand_id
1 'polypeptide(L)'
;LFALACLRIAYLLALRLVLGPERHAVWQTRRRIKRTWPRTARRLGLTVEETVRPFLASPGSTSSRRVLIPSIRVKRERWGVRIELRTIEGVGLAELEKAADHLADAWRVPIVRVEQNRAGTLTIRALIWDPLTTATDTTASTDSGADQAVISWLVGTDQDGTDATVKTSDVSGIVVAGLAGYGKTNLLDNRFAALAPSPLVQFAVIDGKGGPDWDSHAPRCFAFTKDDPEKAHEILSHLHNLLTFRQHLIRDRLGVKNLWETGPSRSWPTALKLGPVSPLWGDSTRRW
;
A
#
# COMPACT_ATOMS: atom_id res chain seq x y z
N LEU A 1 -12.53 -32.03 31.47
CA LEU A 1 -11.42 -31.29 30.83
C LEU A 1 -11.09 -31.82 29.42
N PHE A 2 -10.95 -33.14 29.23
CA PHE A 2 -10.65 -33.76 27.94
C PHE A 2 -11.69 -33.49 26.84
N ALA A 3 -12.98 -33.64 27.14
CA ALA A 3 -14.07 -33.39 26.18
C ALA A 3 -14.11 -31.94 25.66
N LEU A 4 -13.85 -30.95 26.52
CA LEU A 4 -13.78 -29.53 26.13
C LEU A 4 -12.55 -29.22 25.27
N ALA A 5 -11.43 -29.91 25.50
CA ALA A 5 -10.25 -29.81 24.66
C ALA A 5 -10.50 -30.39 23.27
N CYS A 6 -11.13 -31.56 23.17
CA CYS A 6 -11.49 -32.19 21.89
C CYS A 6 -12.51 -31.35 21.11
N LEU A 7 -13.55 -30.81 21.76
CA LEU A 7 -14.52 -29.90 21.13
C LEU A 7 -13.86 -28.63 20.61
N ARG A 8 -12.90 -28.07 21.35
CA ARG A 8 -12.14 -26.90 20.92
C ARG A 8 -11.24 -27.22 19.73
N ILE A 9 -10.58 -28.38 19.72
CA ILE A 9 -9.74 -28.81 18.60
C ILE A 9 -10.60 -29.05 17.36
N ALA A 10 -11.71 -29.78 17.47
CA ALA A 10 -12.66 -30.03 16.39
C ALA A 10 -13.25 -28.72 15.84
N TYR A 11 -13.62 -27.79 16.71
CA TYR A 11 -14.11 -26.47 16.30
C TYR A 11 -13.04 -25.64 15.57
N LEU A 12 -11.78 -25.64 16.04
CA LEU A 12 -10.68 -24.93 15.37
C LEU A 12 -10.32 -25.58 14.02
N LEU A 13 -10.37 -26.91 13.92
CA LEU A 13 -10.18 -27.63 12.66
C LEU A 13 -11.31 -27.32 11.67
N ALA A 14 -12.57 -27.37 12.12
CA ALA A 14 -13.72 -27.00 11.31
C ALA A 14 -13.63 -25.52 10.85
N LEU A 15 -13.24 -24.60 11.73
CA LEU A 15 -13.05 -23.19 11.36
C LEU A 15 -11.92 -23.02 10.35
N ARG A 16 -10.83 -23.78 10.47
CA ARG A 16 -9.70 -23.76 9.54
C ARG A 16 -10.09 -24.29 8.17
N LEU A 17 -10.91 -25.34 8.11
CA LEU A 17 -11.43 -25.91 6.87
C LEU A 17 -12.41 -24.96 6.18
N VAL A 18 -13.27 -24.28 6.95
CA VAL A 18 -14.31 -23.38 6.41
C VAL A 18 -13.75 -22.01 6.01
N LEU A 19 -12.81 -21.44 6.77
CA LEU A 19 -12.28 -20.09 6.51
C LEU A 19 -10.98 -20.08 5.70
N GLY A 20 -10.32 -21.23 5.54
CA GLY A 20 -8.95 -21.30 5.04
C GLY A 20 -7.92 -21.02 6.15
N PRO A 21 -6.66 -21.48 5.98
CA PRO A 21 -5.64 -21.43 7.01
C PRO A 21 -5.29 -20.00 7.47
N GLU A 22 -5.24 -19.05 6.53
CA GLU A 22 -4.89 -17.66 6.80
C GLU A 22 -5.96 -16.94 7.63
N ARG A 23 -7.21 -16.98 7.18
CA ARG A 23 -8.32 -16.31 7.89
C ARG A 23 -8.51 -16.88 9.30
N HIS A 24 -8.23 -18.17 9.48
CA HIS A 24 -8.25 -18.81 10.78
C HIS A 24 -7.13 -18.28 11.71
N ALA A 25 -5.89 -18.13 11.22
CA ALA A 25 -4.79 -17.55 12.00
C ALA A 25 -5.11 -16.11 12.46
N VAL A 26 -5.59 -15.26 11.54
CA VAL A 26 -6.05 -13.88 11.85
C VAL A 26 -7.09 -13.87 12.96
N TRP A 27 -8.06 -14.77 12.88
CA TRP A 27 -9.11 -14.87 13.87
C TRP A 27 -8.61 -15.34 15.24
N GLN A 28 -7.67 -16.28 15.28
CA GLN A 28 -7.08 -16.77 16.53
C GLN A 28 -6.26 -15.67 17.21
N THR A 29 -5.44 -14.95 16.45
CA THR A 29 -4.63 -13.83 16.94
C THR A 29 -5.53 -12.73 17.49
N ARG A 30 -6.59 -12.34 16.76
CA ARG A 30 -7.59 -11.38 17.26
C ARG A 30 -8.20 -11.82 18.59
N ARG A 31 -8.63 -13.07 18.71
CA ARG A 31 -9.22 -13.61 19.94
C ARG A 31 -8.21 -13.61 21.09
N ARG A 32 -6.96 -13.97 20.82
CA ARG A 32 -5.86 -13.95 21.79
C ARG A 32 -5.64 -12.55 22.32
N ILE A 33 -5.38 -11.58 21.44
CA ILE A 33 -5.14 -10.17 21.79
C ILE A 33 -6.25 -9.65 22.71
N LYS A 34 -7.53 -9.82 22.30
CA LYS A 34 -8.67 -9.37 23.12
C LYS A 34 -8.70 -9.98 24.52
N ARG A 35 -8.36 -11.28 24.64
CA ARG A 35 -8.41 -12.00 25.92
C ARG A 35 -7.21 -11.72 26.80
N THR A 36 -6.03 -11.51 26.23
CA THR A 36 -4.79 -11.33 26.98
C THR A 36 -4.49 -9.87 27.29
N TRP A 37 -5.07 -8.91 26.56
CA TRP A 37 -4.76 -7.48 26.68
C TRP A 37 -4.69 -6.94 28.11
N PRO A 38 -5.69 -7.13 28.99
CA PRO A 38 -5.60 -6.58 30.35
C PRO A 38 -4.41 -7.11 31.15
N ARG A 39 -4.01 -8.37 30.90
CA ARG A 39 -2.85 -8.99 31.56
C ARG A 39 -1.54 -8.54 30.92
N THR A 40 -1.50 -8.45 29.59
CA THR A 40 -0.32 -8.00 28.84
C THR A 40 -0.01 -6.54 29.16
N ALA A 41 -1.01 -5.66 29.15
CA ALA A 41 -0.84 -4.23 29.46
C ALA A 41 -0.24 -4.02 30.85
N ARG A 42 -0.75 -4.72 31.88
CA ARG A 42 -0.21 -4.65 33.25
C ARG A 42 1.24 -5.13 33.34
N ARG A 43 1.59 -6.21 32.64
CA ARG A 43 2.96 -6.77 32.65
C ARG A 43 3.97 -5.87 31.97
N LEU A 44 3.54 -5.15 30.94
CA LEU A 44 4.39 -4.24 30.17
C LEU A 44 4.38 -2.81 30.71
N GLY A 45 3.72 -2.56 31.86
CA GLY A 45 3.62 -1.22 32.43
C GLY A 45 2.79 -0.24 31.59
N LEU A 46 1.98 -0.73 30.66
CA LEU A 46 1.08 0.07 29.82
C LEU A 46 -0.21 0.41 30.57
N THR A 47 -0.08 0.82 31.82
CA THR A 47 -1.17 1.11 32.75
C THR A 47 -0.82 2.25 33.66
N VAL A 48 -1.83 3.00 34.08
CA VAL A 48 -1.68 4.18 34.91
C VAL A 48 -2.41 3.96 36.21
N GLU A 49 -1.76 4.26 37.34
CA GLU A 49 -2.43 4.25 38.64
C GLU A 49 -3.09 5.60 38.87
N GLU A 50 -4.42 5.62 38.95
CA GLU A 50 -5.20 6.80 39.30
C GLU A 50 -5.67 6.67 40.76
N THR A 51 -5.47 7.72 41.54
CA THR A 51 -6.02 7.79 42.90
C THR A 51 -7.37 8.48 42.83
N VAL A 52 -8.45 7.70 42.94
CA VAL A 52 -9.81 8.26 42.89
C VAL A 52 -10.25 8.62 44.30
N ARG A 53 -10.60 9.90 44.50
CA ARG A 53 -11.31 10.36 45.70
C ARG A 53 -12.82 10.33 45.43
N PRO A 54 -13.64 9.70 46.28
CA PRO A 54 -15.09 9.69 46.08
C PRO A 54 -15.66 11.13 46.14
N PHE A 55 -16.57 11.44 45.22
CA PHE A 55 -17.17 12.78 45.06
C PHE A 55 -17.98 13.22 46.28
N LEU A 56 -18.62 12.27 46.98
CA LEU A 56 -19.07 12.42 48.37
C LEU A 56 -18.17 11.54 49.25
N ALA A 57 -17.13 12.15 49.83
CA ALA A 57 -16.29 11.48 50.81
C ALA A 57 -16.88 11.67 52.21
N SER A 58 -17.39 10.59 52.83
CA SER A 58 -17.67 10.61 54.27
C SER A 58 -16.36 10.74 55.06
N PRO A 59 -16.37 11.37 56.26
CA PRO A 59 -15.20 11.38 57.13
C PRO A 59 -14.74 9.94 57.39
N GLY A 60 -13.53 9.59 56.94
CA GLY A 60 -12.98 8.23 57.00
C GLY A 60 -12.95 7.45 55.68
N SER A 61 -13.38 8.02 54.54
CA SER A 61 -13.29 7.31 53.26
C SER A 61 -11.83 7.22 52.77
N THR A 62 -11.32 6.01 52.61
CA THR A 62 -9.98 5.74 52.07
C THR A 62 -9.96 5.96 50.55
N SER A 63 -8.96 6.67 50.03
CA SER A 63 -8.79 6.82 48.58
C SER A 63 -8.54 5.46 47.92
N SER A 64 -9.33 5.10 46.90
CA SER A 64 -9.12 3.85 46.17
C SER A 64 -8.14 4.06 45.01
N ARG A 65 -7.08 3.27 44.92
CA ARG A 65 -6.22 3.21 43.72
C ARG A 65 -6.89 2.39 42.64
N ARG A 66 -7.08 2.96 41.45
CA ARG A 66 -7.60 2.27 40.26
C ARG A 66 -6.52 2.21 39.20
N VAL A 67 -6.31 1.03 38.63
CA VAL A 67 -5.38 0.84 37.50
C VAL A 67 -6.16 1.04 36.20
N LEU A 68 -5.88 2.11 35.49
CA LEU A 68 -6.41 2.39 34.17
C LEU A 68 -5.65 1.58 33.12
N ILE A 69 -6.40 0.87 32.28
CA ILE A 69 -5.86 0.10 31.16
C ILE A 69 -6.40 0.74 29.88
N PRO A 70 -5.54 1.02 28.88
CA PRO A 70 -6.01 1.58 27.61
C PRO A 70 -7.07 0.68 26.97
N SER A 71 -8.18 1.27 26.53
CA SER A 71 -9.24 0.50 25.87
C SER A 71 -8.83 0.16 24.43
N ILE A 72 -9.08 -1.08 23.98
CA ILE A 72 -8.74 -1.53 22.63
C ILE A 72 -9.96 -1.98 21.82
N ARG A 73 -9.95 -1.68 20.52
CA ARG A 73 -10.86 -2.26 19.52
C ARG A 73 -10.06 -3.03 18.48
N VAL A 74 -10.38 -4.31 18.31
CA VAL A 74 -9.59 -5.22 17.48
C VAL A 74 -10.37 -5.67 16.24
N LYS A 75 -9.88 -5.27 15.06
CA LYS A 75 -10.41 -5.54 13.72
C LYS A 75 -9.49 -6.51 12.96
N ARG A 76 -10.08 -7.28 12.05
CA ARG A 76 -9.34 -8.24 11.20
C ARG A 76 -8.87 -7.52 9.94
N GLU A 77 -7.68 -7.86 9.45
CA GLU A 77 -7.14 -7.38 8.19
C GLU A 77 -6.61 -8.53 7.35
N ARG A 78 -6.24 -8.24 6.09
CA ARG A 78 -5.70 -9.23 5.15
C ARG A 78 -4.43 -9.89 5.71
N TRP A 79 -3.52 -9.09 6.25
CA TRP A 79 -2.18 -9.51 6.68
C TRP A 79 -2.04 -9.76 8.19
N GLY A 80 -3.12 -9.54 8.95
CA GLY A 80 -3.07 -9.64 10.41
C GLY A 80 -4.26 -8.96 11.09
N VAL A 81 -3.96 -8.19 12.13
CA VAL A 81 -4.96 -7.62 13.03
C VAL A 81 -4.65 -6.15 13.31
N ARG A 82 -5.65 -5.27 13.08
CA ARG A 82 -5.60 -3.85 13.47
C ARG A 82 -6.24 -3.66 14.83
N ILE A 83 -5.56 -2.92 15.69
CA ILE A 83 -5.99 -2.59 17.04
C ILE A 83 -6.05 -1.07 17.15
N GLU A 84 -7.24 -0.53 17.37
CA GLU A 84 -7.42 0.87 17.73
C GLU A 84 -7.36 1.00 19.24
N LEU A 85 -6.37 1.71 19.74
CA LEU A 85 -6.14 1.95 21.17
C LEU A 85 -6.41 3.41 21.49
N ARG A 86 -7.19 3.65 22.56
CA ARG A 86 -7.34 5.00 23.13
C ARG A 86 -6.24 5.24 24.15
N THR A 87 -5.43 6.26 23.94
CA THR A 87 -4.33 6.60 24.85
C THR A 87 -4.89 7.07 26.19
N ILE A 88 -4.11 6.85 27.24
CA ILE A 88 -4.33 7.38 28.58
C ILE A 88 -3.08 8.17 28.97
N GLU A 89 -3.18 9.02 30.00
CA GLU A 89 -2.05 9.85 30.45
C GLU A 89 -0.83 8.98 30.79
N GLY A 90 0.31 9.19 30.12
CA GLY A 90 1.52 8.38 30.33
C GLY A 90 1.60 7.07 29.53
N VAL A 91 0.58 6.73 28.72
CA VAL A 91 0.67 5.67 27.71
C VAL A 91 0.37 6.26 26.33
N GLY A 92 1.42 6.75 25.68
CA GLY A 92 1.39 7.36 24.36
C GLY A 92 2.04 6.48 23.30
N LEU A 93 2.49 7.13 22.22
CA LEU A 93 3.14 6.46 21.09
C LEU A 93 4.47 5.82 21.52
N ALA A 94 5.33 6.58 22.19
CA ALA A 94 6.66 6.16 22.59
C ALA A 94 6.66 4.92 23.50
N GLU A 95 5.73 4.86 24.47
CA GLU A 95 5.62 3.73 25.39
C GLU A 95 5.15 2.46 24.67
N LEU A 96 4.26 2.59 23.69
CA LEU A 96 3.79 1.46 22.89
C LEU A 96 4.82 1.00 21.88
N GLU A 97 5.56 1.91 21.25
CA GLU A 97 6.69 1.58 20.38
C GLU A 97 7.77 0.82 21.15
N LYS A 98 8.12 1.28 22.36
CA LYS A 98 9.07 0.58 23.23
C LYS A 98 8.59 -0.82 23.64
N ALA A 99 7.27 -1.01 23.76
CA ALA A 99 6.69 -2.29 24.10
C ALA A 99 6.40 -3.19 22.88
N ALA A 100 6.65 -2.73 21.65
CA ALA A 100 6.20 -3.41 20.43
C ALA A 100 6.73 -4.84 20.30
N ASP A 101 8.02 -5.06 20.55
CA ASP A 101 8.64 -6.41 20.47
C ASP A 101 8.05 -7.35 21.51
N HIS A 102 7.85 -6.88 22.74
CA HIS A 102 7.21 -7.67 23.79
C HIS A 102 5.73 -7.97 23.49
N LEU A 103 5.03 -7.06 22.82
CA LEU A 103 3.68 -7.30 22.31
C LEU A 103 3.68 -8.35 21.20
N ALA A 104 4.67 -8.32 20.31
CA ALA A 104 4.86 -9.31 19.25
C ALA A 104 5.03 -10.72 19.84
N ASP A 105 5.92 -10.87 20.84
CA ASP A 105 6.13 -12.12 21.58
C ASP A 105 4.86 -12.58 22.30
N ALA A 106 4.20 -11.68 23.03
CA ALA A 106 3.00 -11.99 23.79
C ALA A 106 1.85 -12.45 22.89
N TRP A 107 1.73 -11.89 21.69
CA TRP A 107 0.69 -12.21 20.72
C TRP A 107 1.09 -13.33 19.75
N ARG A 108 2.37 -13.72 19.72
CA ARG A 108 2.95 -14.69 18.80
C ARG A 108 2.78 -14.27 17.33
N VAL A 109 3.16 -13.04 17.05
CA VAL A 109 3.17 -12.46 15.70
C VAL A 109 4.59 -12.01 15.37
N PRO A 110 5.05 -12.10 14.11
CA PRO A 110 6.39 -11.67 13.75
C PRO A 110 6.66 -10.18 13.98
N ILE A 111 5.68 -9.33 13.68
CA ILE A 111 5.88 -7.87 13.67
C ILE A 111 4.67 -7.18 14.31
N VAL A 112 4.94 -6.23 15.20
CA VAL A 112 3.96 -5.27 15.71
C VAL A 112 4.41 -3.86 15.34
N ARG A 113 3.55 -3.11 14.68
CA ARG A 113 3.78 -1.71 14.32
C ARG A 113 2.80 -0.82 15.09
N VAL A 114 3.27 0.35 15.50
CA VAL A 114 2.46 1.35 16.20
C VAL A 114 2.51 2.63 15.38
N GLU A 115 1.33 3.22 15.14
CA GLU A 115 1.18 4.44 14.36
C GLU A 115 0.20 5.37 15.08
N GLN A 116 0.50 6.67 15.10
CA GLN A 116 -0.43 7.67 15.58
C GLN A 116 -1.36 8.12 14.47
N ASN A 117 -2.65 7.78 14.57
CA ASN A 117 -3.66 8.22 13.62
C ASN A 117 -4.14 9.65 13.94
N ARG A 118 -4.43 9.91 15.22
CA ARG A 118 -4.80 11.25 15.72
C ARG A 118 -4.46 11.38 17.20
N ALA A 119 -4.43 12.61 17.72
CA ALA A 119 -4.29 12.84 19.16
C ALA A 119 -5.36 12.03 19.93
N GLY A 120 -4.92 11.28 20.95
CA GLY A 120 -5.81 10.44 21.76
C GLY A 120 -6.11 9.04 21.19
N THR A 121 -5.71 8.72 19.95
CA THR A 121 -5.98 7.40 19.33
C THR A 121 -4.78 6.88 18.54
N LEU A 122 -4.31 5.70 18.92
CA LEU A 122 -3.22 4.99 18.24
C LEU A 122 -3.76 3.78 17.49
N THR A 123 -3.08 3.45 16.39
CA THR A 123 -3.32 2.23 15.62
C THR A 123 -2.14 1.31 15.82
N ILE A 124 -2.39 0.10 16.30
CA ILE A 124 -1.39 -0.96 16.40
C ILE A 124 -1.74 -2.02 15.38
N ARG A 125 -0.80 -2.38 14.51
CA ARG A 125 -0.95 -3.48 13.56
C ARG A 125 -0.10 -4.65 14.01
N ALA A 126 -0.74 -5.78 14.26
CA ALA A 126 -0.08 -7.06 14.54
C ALA A 126 -0.12 -7.91 13.26
N LEU A 127 1.00 -7.94 12.54
CA LEU A 127 1.14 -8.62 11.25
C LEU A 127 1.48 -10.09 11.48
N ILE A 128 0.72 -11.00 10.86
CA ILE A 128 0.96 -12.45 10.94
C ILE A 128 1.92 -12.88 9.84
N TRP A 129 1.84 -12.21 8.69
CA TRP A 129 2.75 -12.37 7.57
C TRP A 129 3.26 -11.00 7.16
N ASP A 130 4.51 -10.94 6.71
CA ASP A 130 5.08 -9.71 6.20
C ASP A 130 4.57 -9.47 4.76
N PRO A 131 3.77 -8.40 4.53
CA PRO A 131 3.22 -8.10 3.21
C PRO A 131 4.33 -7.87 2.15
N LEU A 132 5.52 -7.43 2.56
CA LEU A 132 6.62 -7.10 1.65
C LEU A 132 7.39 -8.33 1.17
N THR A 133 7.27 -9.46 1.87
CA THR A 133 7.94 -10.71 1.49
C THR A 133 7.07 -11.63 0.64
N THR A 134 5.78 -11.30 0.51
CA THR A 134 4.82 -12.12 -0.23
C THR A 134 4.82 -11.70 -1.69
N ALA A 135 5.06 -12.67 -2.59
CA ALA A 135 4.95 -12.42 -4.02
C ALA A 135 3.53 -11.92 -4.35
N THR A 136 3.47 -10.80 -5.08
CA THR A 136 2.19 -10.22 -5.49
C THR A 136 1.87 -10.69 -6.90
N ASP A 137 0.93 -11.61 -7.03
CA ASP A 137 0.38 -11.99 -8.32
C ASP A 137 -0.51 -10.86 -8.83
N THR A 138 -0.12 -10.26 -9.95
CA THR A 138 -0.96 -9.25 -10.62
C THR A 138 -1.64 -9.90 -11.81
N THR A 139 -2.89 -10.33 -11.62
CA THR A 139 -3.75 -10.73 -12.73
C THR A 139 -4.26 -9.48 -13.44
N ALA A 140 -3.93 -9.35 -14.72
CA ALA A 140 -4.48 -8.29 -15.58
C ALA A 140 -6.01 -8.40 -15.55
N SER A 141 -6.67 -7.39 -14.96
CA SER A 141 -8.13 -7.34 -14.84
C SER A 141 -8.73 -7.00 -16.20
N THR A 142 -9.54 -7.88 -16.76
CA THR A 142 -9.84 -7.85 -18.20
C THR A 142 -10.81 -6.76 -18.64
N ASP A 143 -11.77 -6.31 -17.82
CA ASP A 143 -12.91 -5.55 -18.39
C ASP A 143 -13.35 -4.26 -17.68
N SER A 144 -12.72 -3.82 -16.57
CA SER A 144 -13.10 -2.52 -15.94
C SER A 144 -11.97 -1.82 -15.18
N GLY A 145 -10.90 -2.53 -14.82
CA GLY A 145 -9.78 -1.96 -14.07
C GLY A 145 -8.83 -1.11 -14.91
N ALA A 146 -8.75 -1.36 -16.22
CA ALA A 146 -7.75 -0.73 -17.09
C ALA A 146 -7.98 0.80 -17.24
N ASP A 147 -9.23 1.23 -17.36
CA ASP A 147 -9.57 2.67 -17.46
C ASP A 147 -9.35 3.38 -16.11
N GLN A 148 -9.70 2.72 -15.00
CA GLN A 148 -9.38 3.22 -13.66
C GLN A 148 -7.87 3.32 -13.43
N ALA A 149 -7.09 2.39 -14.01
CA ALA A 149 -5.65 2.41 -13.95
C ALA A 149 -5.05 3.66 -14.64
N VAL A 150 -5.75 4.28 -15.60
CA VAL A 150 -5.30 5.54 -16.22
C VAL A 150 -5.28 6.70 -15.21
N ILE A 151 -6.20 6.69 -14.24
CA ILE A 151 -6.38 7.75 -13.23
C ILE A 151 -5.46 7.52 -12.02
N SER A 152 -5.32 6.26 -11.60
CA SER A 152 -4.56 5.85 -10.43
C SER A 152 -3.80 4.55 -10.68
N TRP A 153 -2.52 4.52 -10.33
CA TRP A 153 -1.68 3.34 -10.45
C TRP A 153 -1.54 2.63 -9.09
N LEU A 154 -2.02 1.39 -9.00
CA LEU A 154 -1.66 0.48 -7.91
C LEU A 154 -0.23 -0.02 -8.12
N VAL A 155 0.71 0.49 -7.32
CA VAL A 155 2.13 0.15 -7.40
C VAL A 155 2.43 -1.14 -6.66
N GLY A 156 1.69 -1.42 -5.59
CA GLY A 156 1.86 -2.63 -4.79
C GLY A 156 1.14 -2.55 -3.45
N THR A 157 1.70 -3.23 -2.46
CA THR A 157 1.23 -3.19 -1.06
C THR A 157 2.32 -2.54 -0.21
N ASP A 158 1.93 -1.66 0.70
CA ASP A 158 2.85 -1.06 1.65
C ASP A 158 3.23 -2.03 2.78
N GLN A 159 4.14 -1.56 3.63
CA GLN A 159 4.63 -2.26 4.81
C GLN A 159 3.56 -2.62 5.86
N ASP A 160 2.40 -1.98 5.77
CA ASP A 160 1.25 -2.16 6.64
C ASP A 160 0.18 -3.05 6.02
N GLY A 161 0.42 -3.54 4.80
CA GLY A 161 -0.50 -4.41 4.10
C GLY A 161 -1.64 -3.67 3.39
N THR A 162 -1.50 -2.35 3.20
CA THR A 162 -2.46 -1.48 2.51
C THR A 162 -2.03 -1.27 1.06
N ASP A 163 -2.99 -1.10 0.16
CA ASP A 163 -2.73 -0.82 -1.24
C ASP A 163 -1.97 0.50 -1.40
N ALA A 164 -0.76 0.43 -1.96
CA ALA A 164 0.06 1.58 -2.29
C ALA A 164 -0.30 2.08 -3.69
N THR A 165 -1.00 3.22 -3.75
CA THR A 165 -1.48 3.81 -5.01
C THR A 165 -0.84 5.17 -5.28
N VAL A 166 -0.58 5.46 -6.54
CA VAL A 166 -0.05 6.74 -7.03
C VAL A 166 -1.07 7.36 -7.99
N LYS A 167 -1.44 8.63 -7.77
CA LYS A 167 -2.29 9.36 -8.72
C LYS A 167 -1.50 9.56 -10.02
N THR A 168 -2.10 9.23 -11.17
CA THR A 168 -1.50 9.43 -12.50
C THR A 168 -2.22 10.49 -13.32
N SER A 169 -3.47 10.80 -12.97
CA SER A 169 -4.19 11.96 -13.51
C SER A 169 -3.59 13.28 -13.01
N ASP A 170 -3.55 14.30 -13.88
CA ASP A 170 -2.91 15.60 -13.62
C ASP A 170 -1.42 15.54 -13.24
N VAL A 171 -0.77 14.39 -13.43
CA VAL A 171 0.67 14.23 -13.18
C VAL A 171 1.39 14.25 -14.52
N SER A 172 2.36 15.15 -14.68
CA SER A 172 3.11 15.33 -15.94
C SER A 172 4.07 14.18 -16.25
N GLY A 173 4.52 13.45 -15.24
CA GLY A 173 5.38 12.28 -15.40
C GLY A 173 5.73 11.64 -14.07
N ILE A 174 6.14 10.37 -14.13
CA ILE A 174 6.61 9.59 -12.99
C ILE A 174 7.99 9.02 -13.33
N VAL A 175 8.93 9.12 -12.38
CA VAL A 175 10.27 8.56 -12.52
C VAL A 175 10.38 7.34 -11.61
N VAL A 176 10.77 6.21 -12.19
CA VAL A 176 11.08 4.97 -11.46
C VAL A 176 12.59 4.77 -11.47
N ALA A 177 13.21 4.79 -10.29
CA ALA A 177 14.65 4.66 -10.11
C ALA A 177 14.99 3.55 -9.10
N GLY A 178 16.21 3.02 -9.19
CA GLY A 178 16.68 1.90 -8.38
C GLY A 178 17.83 1.16 -9.06
N LEU A 179 18.48 0.25 -8.34
CA LEU A 179 19.59 -0.55 -8.87
C LEU A 179 19.10 -1.66 -9.82
N ALA A 180 20.02 -2.25 -10.59
CA ALA A 180 19.71 -3.40 -11.44
C ALA A 180 19.27 -4.61 -10.57
N GLY A 181 18.25 -5.34 -11.02
CA GLY A 181 17.69 -6.48 -10.27
C GLY A 181 16.64 -6.14 -9.21
N TYR A 182 16.39 -4.85 -8.91
CA TYR A 182 15.42 -4.42 -7.89
C TYR A 182 13.97 -4.30 -8.43
N GLY A 183 13.64 -5.04 -9.49
CA GLY A 183 12.26 -5.15 -9.98
C GLY A 183 11.69 -3.95 -10.75
N LYS A 184 12.51 -2.95 -11.15
CA LYS A 184 12.03 -1.80 -11.94
C LYS A 184 11.32 -2.21 -13.23
N THR A 185 11.91 -3.15 -13.98
CA THR A 185 11.34 -3.66 -15.23
C THR A 185 9.99 -4.32 -14.95
N ASN A 186 9.94 -5.28 -14.03
CA ASN A 186 8.69 -5.93 -13.61
C ASN A 186 7.61 -4.94 -13.16
N LEU A 187 7.99 -3.86 -12.45
CA LEU A 187 7.06 -2.83 -12.03
C LEU A 187 6.45 -2.06 -13.22
N LEU A 188 7.29 -1.71 -14.21
CA LEU A 188 6.83 -1.05 -15.43
C LEU A 188 6.06 -1.99 -16.35
N ASP A 189 6.44 -3.26 -16.45
CA ASP A 189 5.73 -4.29 -17.21
C ASP A 189 4.33 -4.53 -16.63
N ASN A 190 4.22 -4.58 -15.30
CA ASN A 190 2.94 -4.66 -14.60
C ASN A 190 2.06 -3.46 -14.95
N ARG A 191 2.63 -2.24 -14.92
CA ARG A 191 1.93 -1.02 -15.33
C ARG A 191 1.48 -1.08 -16.79
N PHE A 192 2.34 -1.55 -17.68
CA PHE A 192 2.00 -1.72 -19.09
C PHE A 192 0.84 -2.71 -19.23
N ALA A 193 0.93 -3.89 -18.62
CA ALA A 193 -0.09 -4.93 -18.67
C ALA A 193 -1.44 -4.45 -18.12
N ALA A 194 -1.45 -3.66 -17.05
CA ALA A 194 -2.67 -3.08 -16.48
C ALA A 194 -3.36 -2.08 -17.43
N LEU A 195 -2.59 -1.37 -18.25
CA LEU A 195 -3.10 -0.35 -19.18
C LEU A 195 -3.33 -0.88 -20.60
N ALA A 196 -2.66 -1.97 -20.99
CA ALA A 196 -2.68 -2.51 -22.35
C ALA A 196 -4.09 -2.79 -22.90
N PRO A 197 -5.05 -3.32 -22.10
CA PRO A 197 -6.42 -3.52 -22.55
C PRO A 197 -7.20 -2.22 -22.81
N SER A 198 -6.80 -1.09 -22.20
CA SER A 198 -7.53 0.17 -22.34
C SER A 198 -7.26 0.82 -23.70
N PRO A 199 -8.31 1.15 -24.48
CA PRO A 199 -8.16 1.93 -25.72
C PRO A 199 -7.87 3.41 -25.44
N LEU A 200 -7.95 3.84 -24.17
CA LEU A 200 -7.72 5.23 -23.75
C LEU A 200 -6.22 5.57 -23.69
N VAL A 201 -5.33 4.57 -23.83
CA VAL A 201 -3.89 4.73 -23.73
C VAL A 201 -3.19 4.32 -25.02
N GLN A 202 -2.30 5.18 -25.50
CA GLN A 202 -1.37 4.90 -26.60
C GLN A 202 0.05 4.84 -26.04
N PHE A 203 0.80 3.78 -26.33
CA PHE A 203 2.15 3.58 -25.80
C PHE A 203 3.23 3.99 -26.81
N ALA A 204 4.17 4.80 -26.34
CA ALA A 204 5.46 5.03 -26.97
C ALA A 204 6.55 4.52 -26.04
N VAL A 205 7.37 3.58 -26.50
CA VAL A 205 8.43 2.97 -25.69
C VAL A 205 9.80 3.28 -26.29
N ILE A 206 10.73 3.71 -25.45
CA ILE A 206 12.14 3.92 -25.78
C ILE A 206 12.95 3.08 -24.80
N ASP A 207 13.53 1.96 -25.24
CA ASP A 207 14.36 1.09 -24.39
C ASP A 207 15.84 1.24 -24.70
N GLY A 208 16.49 2.23 -24.08
CA GLY A 208 17.92 2.49 -24.28
C GLY A 208 18.88 1.41 -23.74
N LYS A 209 18.39 0.26 -23.25
CA LYS A 209 19.23 -0.87 -22.81
C LYS A 209 19.59 -1.81 -23.96
N GLY A 210 18.79 -1.83 -25.05
CA GLY A 210 19.00 -2.75 -26.19
C GLY A 210 18.61 -4.22 -25.90
N GLY A 211 18.05 -4.51 -24.72
CA GLY A 211 17.68 -5.85 -24.30
C GLY A 211 16.35 -6.33 -24.90
N PRO A 212 15.95 -7.59 -24.62
CA PRO A 212 14.65 -8.12 -25.04
C PRO A 212 13.50 -7.78 -24.08
N ASP A 213 13.80 -7.08 -22.97
CA ASP A 213 12.87 -6.81 -21.85
C ASP A 213 11.52 -6.27 -22.33
N TRP A 214 11.49 -5.49 -23.42
CA TRP A 214 10.30 -4.83 -23.94
C TRP A 214 9.78 -5.34 -25.29
N ASP A 215 10.38 -6.38 -25.87
CA ASP A 215 10.08 -6.81 -27.25
C ASP A 215 8.63 -7.30 -27.42
N SER A 216 8.13 -8.01 -26.41
CA SER A 216 6.74 -8.50 -26.36
C SER A 216 5.71 -7.37 -26.33
N HIS A 217 6.11 -6.17 -25.92
CA HIS A 217 5.23 -5.00 -25.82
C HIS A 217 5.15 -4.22 -27.14
N ALA A 218 6.11 -4.38 -28.05
CA ALA A 218 6.20 -3.63 -29.30
C ALA A 218 4.90 -3.65 -30.13
N PRO A 219 4.17 -4.78 -30.29
CA PRO A 219 2.92 -4.81 -31.06
C PRO A 219 1.80 -3.91 -30.52
N ARG A 220 1.81 -3.58 -29.22
CA ARG A 220 0.80 -2.70 -28.59
C ARG A 220 1.21 -1.22 -28.62
N CYS A 221 2.46 -0.94 -28.97
CA CYS A 221 3.03 0.40 -29.05
C CYS A 221 2.82 0.99 -30.44
N PHE A 222 2.46 2.28 -30.52
CA PHE A 222 2.42 2.98 -31.80
C PHE A 222 3.81 3.50 -32.21
N ALA A 223 4.72 3.62 -31.24
CA ALA A 223 6.11 3.99 -31.44
C ALA A 223 6.99 3.14 -30.51
N PHE A 224 8.04 2.52 -31.05
CA PHE A 224 8.95 1.67 -30.30
C PHE A 224 10.37 1.80 -30.85
N THR A 225 11.33 2.03 -29.95
CA THR A 225 12.76 1.91 -30.26
C THR A 225 13.49 1.26 -29.10
N LYS A 226 14.64 0.66 -29.43
CA LYS A 226 15.57 0.10 -28.45
C LYS A 226 16.70 1.11 -28.20
N ASP A 227 17.93 0.69 -28.47
CA ASP A 227 19.19 1.39 -28.29
C ASP A 227 19.58 2.30 -29.47
N ASP A 228 18.67 2.52 -30.42
CA ASP A 228 18.84 3.46 -31.55
C ASP A 228 18.54 4.90 -31.09
N PRO A 229 19.57 5.76 -30.95
CA PRO A 229 19.41 7.12 -30.43
C PRO A 229 18.76 8.07 -31.44
N GLU A 230 19.03 7.90 -32.75
CA GLU A 230 18.38 8.70 -33.80
C GLU A 230 16.87 8.45 -33.79
N LYS A 231 16.46 7.17 -33.76
CA LYS A 231 15.05 6.80 -33.68
C LYS A 231 14.41 7.22 -32.36
N ALA A 232 15.15 7.21 -31.25
CA ALA A 232 14.67 7.76 -29.98
C ALA A 232 14.40 9.27 -30.09
N HIS A 233 15.29 10.02 -30.74
CA HIS A 233 15.09 11.44 -31.00
C HIS A 233 13.87 11.68 -31.90
N GLU A 234 13.69 10.91 -32.96
CA GLU A 234 12.51 11.00 -33.83
C GLU A 234 11.19 10.76 -33.07
N ILE A 235 11.13 9.72 -32.22
CA ILE A 235 9.96 9.43 -31.40
C ILE A 235 9.67 10.59 -30.43
N LEU A 236 10.70 11.15 -29.78
CA LEU A 236 10.54 12.28 -28.86
C LEU A 236 10.03 13.53 -29.58
N SER A 237 10.60 13.83 -30.76
CA SER A 237 10.16 14.95 -31.60
C SER A 237 8.72 14.77 -32.06
N HIS A 238 8.34 13.56 -32.48
CA HIS A 238 6.96 13.23 -32.85
C HIS A 238 5.99 13.40 -31.67
N LEU A 239 6.36 12.90 -30.48
CA LEU A 239 5.55 13.06 -29.26
C LEU A 239 5.39 14.53 -28.88
N HIS A 240 6.46 15.32 -28.94
CA HIS A 240 6.40 16.76 -28.66
C HIS A 240 5.44 17.49 -29.61
N ASN A 241 5.52 17.20 -30.91
CA ASN A 241 4.61 17.77 -31.90
C ASN A 241 3.16 17.34 -31.66
N LEU A 242 2.92 16.06 -31.35
CA LEU A 242 1.59 15.55 -31.04
C LEU A 242 0.99 16.22 -29.79
N LEU A 243 1.78 16.37 -28.72
CA LEU A 243 1.36 17.03 -27.48
C LEU A 243 1.02 18.50 -27.73
N THR A 244 1.90 19.22 -28.44
CA THR A 244 1.71 20.64 -28.77
C THR A 244 0.48 20.84 -29.67
N PHE A 245 0.30 19.99 -30.67
CA PHE A 245 -0.87 20.01 -31.54
C PHE A 245 -2.16 19.76 -30.76
N ARG A 246 -2.19 18.74 -29.91
CA ARG A 246 -3.36 18.46 -29.06
C ARG A 246 -3.65 19.60 -28.10
N GLN A 247 -2.63 20.20 -27.50
CA GLN A 247 -2.79 21.32 -26.57
C GLN A 247 -3.50 22.51 -27.21
N HIS A 248 -3.16 22.85 -28.46
CA HIS A 248 -3.86 23.91 -29.20
C HIS A 248 -5.32 23.57 -29.50
N LEU A 249 -5.65 22.28 -29.69
CA LEU A 249 -7.00 21.85 -30.02
C LEU A 249 -7.89 21.55 -28.81
N ILE A 250 -7.34 21.40 -27.59
CA ILE A 250 -8.12 21.01 -26.40
C ILE A 250 -9.31 21.95 -26.18
N ARG A 251 -9.08 23.27 -26.20
CA ARG A 251 -10.17 24.24 -25.98
C ARG A 251 -11.23 24.17 -27.08
N ASP A 252 -10.80 24.08 -28.33
CA ASP A 252 -11.68 24.15 -29.49
C ASP A 252 -12.46 22.84 -29.71
N ARG A 253 -11.88 21.69 -29.34
CA ARG A 253 -12.46 20.36 -29.54
C ARG A 253 -13.17 19.80 -28.32
N LEU A 254 -12.69 20.10 -27.12
CA LEU A 254 -13.23 19.54 -25.87
C LEU A 254 -13.93 20.60 -25.00
N GLY A 255 -13.78 21.90 -25.31
CA GLY A 255 -14.39 22.99 -24.54
C GLY A 255 -13.79 23.22 -23.14
N VAL A 256 -12.73 22.50 -22.81
CA VAL A 256 -12.06 22.52 -21.50
C VAL A 256 -10.64 23.04 -21.60
N LYS A 257 -9.99 23.34 -20.46
CA LYS A 257 -8.60 23.85 -20.46
C LYS A 257 -7.55 22.74 -20.47
N ASN A 258 -7.92 21.57 -19.95
CA ASN A 258 -7.05 20.41 -19.87
C ASN A 258 -7.84 19.13 -20.17
N LEU A 259 -7.14 18.08 -20.63
CA LEU A 259 -7.76 16.79 -20.96
C LEU A 259 -8.43 16.13 -19.74
N TRP A 260 -7.89 16.33 -18.54
CA TRP A 260 -8.32 15.64 -17.33
C TRP A 260 -9.66 16.15 -16.77
N GLU A 261 -10.13 17.34 -17.18
CA GLU A 261 -11.48 17.84 -16.89
C GLU A 261 -12.58 16.93 -17.48
N THR A 262 -12.33 16.34 -18.66
CA THR A 262 -13.25 15.38 -19.31
C THR A 262 -12.75 13.94 -19.26
N GLY A 263 -11.48 13.73 -18.90
CA GLY A 263 -10.79 12.45 -18.99
C GLY A 263 -10.42 12.04 -20.43
N PRO A 264 -9.53 11.06 -20.59
CA PRO A 264 -9.21 10.49 -21.90
C PRO A 264 -10.39 9.70 -22.46
N SER A 265 -10.52 9.70 -23.78
CA SER A 265 -11.57 8.99 -24.51
C SER A 265 -10.97 8.21 -25.68
N ARG A 266 -11.78 7.37 -26.36
CA ARG A 266 -11.32 6.66 -27.56
C ARG A 266 -10.93 7.61 -28.69
N SER A 267 -11.60 8.76 -28.82
CA SER A 267 -11.28 9.79 -29.81
C SER A 267 -10.15 10.72 -29.35
N TRP A 268 -9.88 10.78 -28.04
CA TRP A 268 -8.82 11.58 -27.44
C TRP A 268 -8.02 10.80 -26.39
N PRO A 269 -7.24 9.78 -26.81
CA PRO A 269 -6.50 8.94 -25.88
C PRO A 269 -5.28 9.67 -25.32
N THR A 270 -4.83 9.30 -24.12
CA THR A 270 -3.59 9.80 -23.55
C THR A 270 -2.38 9.03 -24.11
N ALA A 271 -1.28 9.74 -24.34
CA ALA A 271 -0.03 9.13 -24.78
C ALA A 271 0.86 8.85 -23.56
N LEU A 272 1.24 7.60 -23.35
CA LEU A 272 2.16 7.19 -22.29
C LEU A 272 3.53 6.88 -22.89
N LYS A 273 4.55 7.65 -22.48
CA LYS A 273 5.95 7.37 -22.75
C LYS A 273 6.51 6.47 -21.65
N LEU A 274 7.12 5.34 -22.03
CA LEU A 274 7.88 4.48 -21.13
C LEU A 274 9.32 4.34 -21.64
N GLY A 275 10.28 4.37 -20.73
CA GLY A 275 11.69 4.21 -21.08
C GLY A 275 12.63 4.65 -19.96
N PRO A 276 13.85 4.10 -19.88
CA PRO A 276 14.83 4.52 -18.90
C PRO A 276 15.31 5.94 -19.21
N VAL A 277 15.46 6.76 -18.16
CA VAL A 277 15.99 8.12 -18.30
C VAL A 277 17.51 8.09 -18.49
N SER A 278 18.23 7.19 -17.82
CA SER A 278 19.70 7.23 -17.74
C SER A 278 20.47 7.07 -19.06
N PRO A 279 20.09 6.20 -20.03
CA PRO A 279 20.86 6.04 -21.26
C PRO A 279 20.72 7.25 -22.20
N LEU A 280 19.62 8.00 -22.10
CA LEU A 280 19.33 9.16 -22.97
C LEU A 280 20.21 10.38 -22.66
N TRP A 281 20.80 10.45 -21.48
CA TRP A 281 21.58 11.62 -21.02
C TRP A 281 23.07 11.32 -20.83
N GLY A 282 23.51 10.09 -21.11
CA GLY A 282 24.80 9.52 -20.73
C GLY A 282 26.06 10.15 -21.31
N ASP A 283 25.96 11.22 -22.12
CA ASP A 283 27.13 11.92 -22.68
C ASP A 283 27.07 13.46 -22.52
N SER A 284 26.07 13.99 -21.81
CA SER A 284 25.86 15.45 -21.68
C SER A 284 26.65 16.13 -20.56
N THR A 285 27.40 15.38 -19.74
CA THR A 285 28.23 15.92 -18.64
C THR A 285 29.67 16.27 -19.04
N ARG A 286 30.03 16.21 -20.34
CA ARG A 286 31.36 16.65 -20.82
C ARG A 286 31.39 18.00 -21.56
N ARG A 287 30.25 18.67 -21.76
CA ARG A 287 30.23 20.05 -22.27
C ARG A 287 29.00 20.82 -21.75
N TRP A 288 29.13 21.36 -20.55
CA TRP A 288 28.65 22.69 -20.16
C TRP A 288 29.67 23.27 -19.18
#